data_AF-A0AAD4EFH0-F1
#
_entry.id   AF-A0AAD4EFH0-F1
#
_cell.length_a   1.000
_cell.length_b   1.000
_cell.length_c   1.000
_cell.angle_alpha   90.00
_cell.angle_beta   90.00
_cell.angle_gamma   90.00
#
_symmetry.space_group_name_H-M   'P 1'
#
loop_
_entity.id
_entity.type
_entity.pdbx_description
1 polymer ?
#
loop_
_entity_poly.entity_id
_entity_poly.type
_entity_poly.pdbx_seq_one_letter_code
_entity_poly.pdbx_strand_id
1 'polypeptide(L)'
;MYESSAHPLYTPERARRSLAYLDGIVRQLGLTFLDSNEPDVLTFTPNAVPITHRRRPFDQMSKDGVRTPHAISRKCDCIPLPNSSIATEQSSSSWSFTPPWDPSWTPEEMHKESCRRLCWSALNLVARYMSHCIAFQKEPSDLFLTDPSNVFERFRLFPGEISQRGSNEHKAQSSKESTWALYCRSMLLWIFCTTRLRKNAFSNTETTDLAVEAWSETLEIQDALDSHTCNLDMALLYMCREYVYKYVYFVPLVRADGGVSSGHAEAGNSPQFNRKQAEQWLYYQSLFIRRVKMSIHHLGDQDGHLFTRQPFQVTWFASQVAICLALWEEDKSLLDALEVAKDVIVPVDVLNTLWPCPMLLSKCDDLHKRVTEACHSVNIAAPLPPNCSLPPLLRGGP
;
A
#
# COMPACT_ATOMS: atom_id res chain seq x y z
N MET A 1 -10.06 -12.00 5.66
CA MET A 1 -9.02 -11.85 6.71
C MET A 1 -8.59 -13.18 7.30
N TYR A 2 -9.50 -13.97 7.90
CA TYR A 2 -9.15 -15.27 8.52
C TYR A 2 -8.41 -16.22 7.57
N GLU A 3 -8.88 -16.34 6.33
CA GLU A 3 -8.30 -17.27 5.35
C GLU A 3 -6.93 -16.85 4.81
N SER A 4 -6.52 -15.62 5.09
CA SER A 4 -5.23 -15.04 4.72
C SER A 4 -4.29 -14.90 5.92
N SER A 5 -4.70 -15.35 7.11
CA SER A 5 -3.90 -15.29 8.32
C SER A 5 -3.01 -16.53 8.50
N ALA A 6 -2.01 -16.42 9.39
CA ALA A 6 -1.18 -17.53 9.85
C ALA A 6 -1.95 -18.54 10.71
N HIS A 7 -3.05 -19.06 10.17
CA HIS A 7 -3.83 -20.12 10.78
C HIS A 7 -3.18 -21.49 10.49
N PRO A 8 -3.22 -22.48 11.40
CA PRO A 8 -2.62 -23.81 11.16
C PRO A 8 -3.13 -24.52 9.90
N LEU A 9 -4.39 -24.27 9.53
CA LEU A 9 -5.03 -24.81 8.30
C LEU A 9 -4.93 -23.87 7.09
N TYR A 10 -4.07 -22.86 7.14
CA TYR A 10 -3.85 -21.95 6.02
C TYR A 10 -3.32 -22.74 4.82
N THR A 11 -3.96 -22.52 3.66
CA THR A 11 -3.41 -22.94 2.37
C THR A 11 -3.56 -21.77 1.37
N PRO A 12 -2.60 -21.59 0.44
CA PRO A 12 -2.70 -20.56 -0.58
C PRO A 12 -3.99 -20.70 -1.43
N GLU A 13 -4.42 -21.93 -1.70
CA GLU A 13 -5.62 -22.21 -2.48
C GLU A 13 -6.90 -21.80 -1.73
N ARG A 14 -6.98 -22.05 -0.42
CA ARG A 14 -8.11 -21.60 0.40
C ARG A 14 -8.19 -20.09 0.44
N ALA A 15 -7.06 -19.41 0.69
CA ALA A 15 -6.99 -17.95 0.66
C ALA A 15 -7.47 -17.38 -0.68
N ARG A 16 -7.01 -17.97 -1.80
CA ARG A 16 -7.40 -17.59 -3.15
C ARG A 16 -8.91 -17.78 -3.42
N ARG A 17 -9.47 -18.93 -3.04
CA ARG A 17 -10.91 -19.21 -3.18
C ARG A 17 -11.77 -18.25 -2.37
N SER A 18 -11.34 -17.92 -1.15
CA SER A 18 -12.06 -16.96 -0.30
C SER A 18 -12.02 -15.55 -0.87
N LEU A 19 -10.92 -15.14 -1.50
CA LEU A 19 -10.84 -13.87 -2.24
C LEU A 19 -11.77 -13.87 -3.46
N ALA A 20 -11.80 -14.95 -4.23
CA ALA A 20 -12.73 -15.09 -5.36
C ALA A 20 -14.20 -15.07 -4.92
N TYR A 21 -14.50 -15.65 -3.75
CA TYR A 21 -15.84 -15.61 -3.17
C TYR A 21 -16.24 -14.19 -2.73
N LEU A 22 -15.33 -13.48 -2.04
CA LEU A 22 -15.53 -12.07 -1.68
C LEU A 22 -15.77 -11.20 -2.93
N ASP A 23 -14.94 -11.38 -3.95
CA ASP A 23 -15.05 -10.72 -5.24
C ASP A 23 -16.43 -10.98 -5.89
N GLY A 24 -16.88 -12.23 -5.86
CA GLY A 24 -18.21 -12.63 -6.30
C GLY A 24 -19.36 -11.94 -5.54
N ILE A 25 -19.26 -11.83 -4.21
CA ILE A 25 -20.25 -11.11 -3.39
C ILE A 25 -20.32 -9.64 -3.78
N VAL A 26 -19.18 -8.96 -3.86
CA VAL A 26 -19.13 -7.53 -4.22
C VAL A 26 -19.74 -7.29 -5.60
N ARG A 27 -19.44 -8.19 -6.55
CA ARG A 27 -19.99 -8.14 -7.91
C ARG A 27 -21.50 -8.38 -7.94
N GLN A 28 -21.99 -9.42 -7.27
CA GLN A 28 -23.41 -9.80 -7.28
C GLN A 28 -24.30 -8.77 -6.58
N LEU A 29 -23.83 -8.20 -5.49
CA LEU A 29 -24.55 -7.16 -4.75
C LEU A 29 -24.44 -5.78 -5.41
N GLY A 30 -23.60 -5.63 -6.43
CA GLY A 30 -23.42 -4.35 -7.13
C GLY A 30 -22.96 -3.22 -6.20
N LEU A 31 -22.24 -3.53 -5.11
CA LEU A 31 -21.89 -2.54 -4.07
C LEU A 31 -21.05 -1.39 -4.61
N THR A 32 -20.36 -1.61 -5.72
CA THR A 32 -19.57 -0.58 -6.39
C THR A 32 -20.45 0.42 -7.15
N PHE A 33 -21.76 0.20 -7.34
CA PHE A 33 -22.63 1.09 -8.13
C PHE A 33 -23.43 2.10 -7.30
N LEU A 34 -23.29 2.07 -5.97
CA LEU A 34 -24.15 2.84 -5.06
C LEU A 34 -24.06 4.38 -5.25
N ASP A 35 -22.96 4.85 -5.84
CA ASP A 35 -22.67 6.27 -6.06
C ASP A 35 -22.80 6.70 -7.52
N SER A 36 -23.42 5.89 -8.39
CA SER A 36 -23.47 6.18 -9.84
C SER A 36 -24.12 7.54 -10.16
N ASN A 37 -25.02 8.00 -9.30
CA ASN A 37 -25.85 9.19 -9.50
C ASN A 37 -25.32 10.45 -8.78
N GLU A 38 -24.18 10.36 -8.08
CA GLU A 38 -23.60 11.49 -7.35
C GLU A 38 -22.80 12.42 -8.29
N PRO A 39 -22.99 13.75 -8.25
CA PRO A 39 -22.46 14.67 -9.27
C PRO A 39 -20.95 14.94 -9.19
N ASP A 40 -20.34 14.82 -8.00
CA ASP A 40 -18.91 15.14 -7.76
C ASP A 40 -17.97 13.93 -7.82
N VAL A 41 -18.48 12.86 -8.39
CA VAL A 41 -17.82 11.57 -8.48
C VAL A 41 -16.57 11.61 -9.37
N LEU A 42 -15.55 10.86 -8.97
CA LEU A 42 -14.43 10.56 -9.86
C LEU A 42 -14.88 9.60 -10.96
N THR A 43 -14.68 10.02 -12.21
CA THR A 43 -14.78 9.15 -13.37
C THR A 43 -13.39 8.90 -13.90
N PHE A 44 -13.07 7.63 -14.06
CA PHE A 44 -11.79 7.19 -14.56
C PHE A 44 -12.06 6.41 -15.84
N THR A 45 -11.33 6.75 -16.90
CA THR A 45 -11.52 6.12 -18.20
C THR A 45 -10.93 4.71 -18.15
N PRO A 46 -11.66 3.68 -18.64
CA PRO A 46 -11.10 2.35 -18.83
C PRO A 46 -9.79 2.44 -19.62
N ASN A 47 -8.76 1.70 -19.19
CA ASN A 47 -7.42 1.68 -19.81
C ASN A 47 -6.61 2.99 -19.71
N ALA A 48 -7.06 3.99 -18.95
CA ALA A 48 -6.25 5.17 -18.63
C ALA A 48 -5.68 5.07 -17.20
N VAL A 49 -4.62 5.81 -16.93
CA VAL A 49 -4.05 5.94 -15.58
C VAL A 49 -5.09 6.61 -14.66
N PRO A 50 -5.29 6.13 -13.42
CA PRO A 50 -6.26 6.69 -12.50
C PRO A 50 -5.77 8.04 -11.92
N ILE A 51 -5.91 9.11 -12.69
CA ILE A 51 -5.53 10.47 -12.26
C ILE A 51 -6.73 11.17 -11.64
N THR A 52 -6.53 11.77 -10.46
CA THR A 52 -7.53 12.69 -9.89
C THR A 52 -7.19 14.13 -10.26
N HIS A 53 -8.01 14.76 -11.09
CA HIS A 53 -7.81 16.18 -11.42
C HIS A 53 -8.02 17.07 -10.19
N ARG A 54 -6.98 17.82 -9.82
CA ARG A 54 -7.08 18.89 -8.82
C ARG A 54 -7.92 20.02 -9.42
N ARG A 55 -8.97 20.48 -8.72
CA ARG A 55 -9.38 21.88 -8.89
C ARG A 55 -8.28 22.71 -8.25
N ARG A 56 -7.34 23.23 -9.03
CA ARG A 56 -6.49 24.32 -8.54
C ARG A 56 -7.44 25.43 -8.11
N PRO A 57 -7.42 25.90 -6.86
CA PRO A 57 -8.11 27.13 -6.52
C PRO A 57 -7.60 28.16 -7.53
N PHE A 58 -8.54 28.78 -8.24
CA PHE A 58 -8.31 29.75 -9.31
C PHE A 58 -6.92 30.39 -9.23
N ASP A 59 -6.18 30.36 -10.33
CA ASP A 59 -5.29 31.47 -10.68
C ASP A 59 -6.16 32.73 -10.61
N GLN A 60 -6.27 33.33 -9.42
CA GLN A 60 -6.55 34.74 -9.30
C GLN A 60 -5.38 35.39 -9.98
N MET A 61 -5.59 35.68 -11.26
CA MET A 61 -4.76 36.53 -12.06
C MET A 61 -4.70 37.86 -11.32
N SER A 62 -3.75 37.97 -10.39
CA SER A 62 -3.40 39.23 -9.77
C SER A 62 -3.09 40.16 -10.94
N LYS A 63 -3.83 41.26 -11.02
CA LYS A 63 -3.74 42.25 -12.10
C LYS A 63 -2.36 42.90 -12.20
N ASP A 64 -1.46 42.61 -11.28
CA ASP A 64 -0.09 43.10 -11.28
C ASP A 64 0.85 41.92 -11.55
N GLY A 65 1.43 41.90 -12.75
CA GLY A 65 2.34 40.88 -13.27
C GLY A 65 3.68 40.77 -12.54
N VAL A 66 3.65 40.60 -11.22
CA VAL A 66 4.81 40.35 -10.38
C VAL A 66 4.65 38.94 -9.81
N ARG A 67 5.47 38.00 -10.29
CA ARG A 67 5.66 36.68 -9.68
C ARG A 67 6.18 36.89 -8.25
N THR A 68 5.31 36.82 -7.26
CA THR A 68 5.73 36.64 -5.87
C THR A 68 6.07 35.15 -5.66
N PRO A 69 7.31 34.80 -5.27
CA PRO A 69 7.68 33.45 -4.92
C PRO A 69 7.23 33.16 -3.48
N HIS A 70 5.93 33.27 -3.22
CA HIS A 70 5.35 32.73 -2.00
C HIS A 70 4.65 31.43 -2.38
N ALA A 71 5.43 30.35 -2.38
CA ALA A 71 4.89 29.03 -2.15
C ALA A 71 4.10 29.11 -0.84
N ILE A 72 2.78 29.30 -0.95
CA ILE A 72 1.87 29.16 0.18
C ILE A 72 2.18 27.79 0.76
N SER A 73 2.74 27.77 1.97
CA SER A 73 3.00 26.55 2.73
C SER A 73 1.74 25.70 2.67
N ARG A 74 1.76 24.62 1.88
CA ARG A 74 0.66 23.66 1.75
C ARG A 74 0.52 22.95 3.10
N LYS A 75 -0.19 23.59 4.03
CA LYS A 75 -0.48 23.01 5.35
C LYS A 75 -1.65 22.06 5.17
N CYS A 76 -1.51 20.85 5.67
CA CYS A 76 -2.59 19.88 5.66
C CYS A 76 -3.78 20.37 6.51
N ASP A 77 -4.99 20.28 5.98
CA ASP A 77 -6.24 20.65 6.67
C ASP A 77 -6.79 19.49 7.53
N CYS A 78 -5.95 18.52 7.84
CA CYS A 78 -6.37 17.34 8.56
C CYS A 78 -6.68 17.68 10.02
N ILE A 79 -7.93 17.47 10.42
CA ILE A 79 -8.42 17.78 11.77
C ILE A 79 -7.90 16.68 12.72
N PRO A 80 -7.07 17.00 13.73
CA PRO A 80 -6.86 16.08 14.85
C PRO A 80 -8.17 16.02 15.63
N LEU A 81 -8.89 14.90 15.52
CA LEU A 81 -10.01 14.66 16.43
C LEU A 81 -9.44 14.61 17.85
N PRO A 82 -9.89 15.46 18.78
CA PRO A 82 -9.55 15.30 20.18
C PRO A 82 -10.15 13.98 20.64
N ASN A 83 -9.30 13.06 21.13
CA ASN A 83 -9.63 11.79 21.80
C ASN A 83 -11.15 11.61 22.02
N SER A 84 -11.87 11.14 21.00
CA SER A 84 -13.31 10.97 21.12
C SER A 84 -13.57 9.73 21.95
N SER A 85 -13.82 9.96 23.23
CA SER A 85 -14.27 9.04 24.25
C SER A 85 -15.71 8.53 24.00
N ILE A 86 -15.99 8.07 22.79
CA ILE A 86 -17.21 7.32 22.47
C ILE A 86 -16.73 5.96 21.98
N ALA A 87 -17.09 4.95 22.79
CA ALA A 87 -16.80 3.54 22.64
C ALA A 87 -17.26 2.99 21.28
N THR A 88 -16.53 3.34 20.22
CA THR A 88 -16.67 2.73 18.90
C THR A 88 -15.72 1.54 18.91
N GLU A 89 -16.25 0.46 19.47
CA GLU A 89 -15.93 -0.95 19.27
C GLU A 89 -14.44 -1.34 19.11
N GLN A 90 -14.05 -2.25 19.98
CA GLN A 90 -12.73 -2.86 20.19
C GLN A 90 -12.20 -3.70 18.99
N SER A 91 -12.67 -3.39 17.79
CA SER A 91 -12.40 -4.05 16.49
C SER A 91 -11.77 -3.10 15.46
N SER A 92 -11.49 -1.84 15.81
CA SER A 92 -10.71 -0.95 14.95
C SER A 92 -9.30 -1.52 14.76
N SER A 93 -8.98 -1.86 13.52
CA SER A 93 -7.64 -2.30 13.11
C SER A 93 -6.68 -1.18 13.49
N SER A 94 -5.79 -1.41 14.45
CA SER A 94 -5.01 -0.39 15.17
C SER A 94 -3.91 0.30 14.34
N TRP A 95 -4.07 0.30 13.02
CA TRP A 95 -3.23 0.98 12.02
C TRP A 95 -4.05 1.82 11.04
N SER A 96 -5.30 2.16 11.36
CA SER A 96 -6.10 3.02 10.51
C SER A 96 -6.89 4.03 11.34
N PHE A 97 -6.54 5.31 11.20
CA PHE A 97 -7.45 6.42 11.37
C PHE A 97 -8.71 6.06 10.58
N THR A 98 -9.80 5.73 11.25
CA THR A 98 -11.07 5.52 10.54
C THR A 98 -11.68 6.89 10.30
N PRO A 99 -12.09 7.25 9.07
CA PRO A 99 -12.74 8.53 8.84
C PRO A 99 -13.95 8.66 9.78
N PRO A 100 -14.15 9.82 10.43
CA PRO A 100 -15.24 9.99 11.37
C PRO A 100 -16.58 9.76 10.69
N TRP A 101 -17.53 9.19 11.44
CA TRP A 101 -18.93 9.19 11.05
C TRP A 101 -19.51 10.56 11.38
N ASP A 102 -20.26 11.13 10.45
CA ASP A 102 -20.98 12.38 10.73
C ASP A 102 -22.26 12.04 11.50
N PRO A 103 -22.47 12.61 12.71
CA PRO A 103 -23.66 12.33 13.51
C PRO A 103 -24.96 12.86 12.88
N SER A 104 -24.87 13.73 11.86
CA SER A 104 -26.03 14.27 11.15
C SER A 104 -26.51 13.38 9.99
N TRP A 105 -25.80 12.30 9.68
CA TRP A 105 -26.15 11.41 8.57
C TRP A 105 -27.41 10.60 8.81
N THR A 106 -28.19 10.49 7.75
CA THR A 106 -29.33 9.56 7.67
C THR A 106 -28.85 8.10 7.67
N PRO A 107 -29.70 7.15 8.09
CA PRO A 107 -29.38 5.71 8.02
C PRO A 107 -28.95 5.27 6.60
N GLU A 108 -29.55 5.84 5.57
CA GLU A 108 -29.22 5.57 4.17
C GLU A 108 -27.80 6.06 3.81
N GLU A 109 -27.41 7.24 4.27
CA GLU A 109 -26.05 7.78 4.06
C GLU A 109 -25.00 6.97 4.81
N MET A 110 -25.30 6.58 6.06
CA MET A 110 -24.46 5.67 6.84
C MET A 110 -24.30 4.32 6.15
N HIS A 111 -25.39 3.79 5.57
CA HIS A 111 -25.35 2.53 4.82
C HIS A 111 -24.47 2.65 3.57
N LYS A 112 -24.66 3.70 2.76
CA LYS A 112 -23.81 3.96 1.58
C LYS A 112 -22.33 4.05 1.97
N GLU A 113 -22.00 4.80 3.03
CA GLU A 113 -20.61 4.91 3.50
C GLU A 113 -20.05 3.58 4.02
N SER A 114 -20.87 2.78 4.71
CA SER A 114 -20.50 1.44 5.15
C SER A 114 -20.14 0.55 3.97
N CYS A 115 -20.95 0.58 2.90
CA CYS A 115 -20.67 -0.17 1.67
C CYS A 115 -19.40 0.31 0.97
N ARG A 116 -19.13 1.63 0.92
CA ARG A 116 -17.86 2.16 0.38
C ARG A 116 -16.66 1.64 1.14
N ARG A 117 -16.67 1.75 2.47
CA ARG A 117 -15.60 1.26 3.34
C ARG A 117 -15.37 -0.24 3.17
N LEU A 118 -16.44 -1.01 3.05
CA LEU A 118 -16.37 -2.46 2.79
C LEU A 118 -15.69 -2.74 1.44
N CYS A 119 -16.11 -2.06 0.38
CA CYS A 119 -15.54 -2.27 -0.95
C CYS A 119 -14.06 -1.86 -1.00
N TRP A 120 -13.69 -0.73 -0.39
CA TRP A 120 -12.28 -0.29 -0.31
C TRP A 120 -11.44 -1.25 0.54
N SER A 121 -12.02 -1.83 1.60
CA SER A 121 -11.36 -2.88 2.40
C SER A 121 -11.18 -4.18 1.62
N ALA A 122 -12.16 -4.57 0.81
CA ALA A 122 -12.06 -5.72 -0.09
C ALA A 122 -10.98 -5.50 -1.16
N LEU A 123 -10.93 -4.31 -1.75
CA LEU A 123 -9.90 -3.92 -2.71
C LEU A 123 -8.50 -3.94 -2.09
N ASN A 124 -8.36 -3.50 -0.83
CA ASN A 124 -7.12 -3.61 -0.08
C ASN A 124 -6.66 -5.07 0.09
N LEU A 125 -7.58 -5.98 0.40
CA LEU A 125 -7.26 -7.41 0.49
C LEU A 125 -6.75 -7.96 -0.84
N VAL A 126 -7.40 -7.57 -1.95
CA VAL A 126 -7.00 -7.96 -3.30
C VAL A 126 -5.64 -7.37 -3.66
N ALA A 127 -5.40 -6.09 -3.45
CA ALA A 127 -4.13 -5.41 -3.73
C ALA A 127 -2.95 -6.02 -2.95
N ARG A 128 -3.18 -6.38 -1.68
CA ARG A 128 -2.21 -7.10 -0.85
C ARG A 128 -1.93 -8.51 -1.36
N TYR A 129 -2.97 -9.25 -1.75
CA TYR A 129 -2.82 -10.57 -2.36
C TYR A 129 -2.02 -10.49 -3.66
N MET A 130 -2.32 -9.52 -4.53
CA MET A 130 -1.55 -9.28 -5.76
C MET A 130 -0.09 -8.98 -5.45
N SER A 131 0.18 -8.08 -4.49
CA SER A 131 1.54 -7.77 -4.05
C SER A 131 2.30 -9.02 -3.59
N HIS A 132 1.64 -9.89 -2.83
CA HIS A 132 2.22 -11.16 -2.37
C HIS A 132 2.52 -12.09 -3.55
N CYS A 133 1.56 -12.32 -4.46
CA CYS A 133 1.78 -13.13 -5.65
C CYS A 133 3.00 -12.63 -6.43
N ILE A 134 3.04 -11.33 -6.68
CA ILE A 134 4.07 -10.66 -7.45
C ILE A 134 5.45 -10.76 -6.78
N ALA A 135 5.55 -10.54 -5.46
CA ALA A 135 6.82 -10.65 -4.72
C ALA A 135 7.42 -12.06 -4.78
N PHE A 136 6.58 -13.09 -4.92
CA PHE A 136 7.00 -14.48 -5.06
C PHE A 136 6.96 -14.97 -6.52
N GLN A 137 6.93 -14.05 -7.50
CA GLN A 137 6.94 -14.36 -8.94
C GLN A 137 5.80 -15.30 -9.38
N LYS A 138 4.63 -15.18 -8.75
CA LYS A 138 3.41 -15.93 -9.09
C LYS A 138 2.44 -15.03 -9.81
N GLU A 139 1.77 -15.57 -10.83
CA GLU A 139 0.68 -14.88 -11.50
C GLU A 139 -0.53 -14.72 -10.55
N PRO A 140 -1.02 -13.50 -10.32
CA PRO A 140 -2.23 -13.27 -9.55
C PRO A 140 -3.47 -13.76 -10.30
N SER A 141 -4.49 -14.18 -9.56
CA SER A 141 -5.78 -14.55 -10.15
C SER A 141 -6.48 -13.33 -10.75
N ASP A 142 -7.19 -13.55 -11.86
CA ASP A 142 -8.04 -12.54 -12.48
C ASP A 142 -9.36 -12.42 -11.69
N LEU A 143 -9.54 -11.30 -11.01
CA LEU A 143 -10.71 -11.01 -10.18
C LEU A 143 -11.44 -9.78 -10.73
N PHE A 144 -12.73 -9.66 -10.46
CA PHE A 144 -13.53 -8.51 -10.85
C PHE A 144 -12.96 -7.20 -10.25
N LEU A 145 -12.54 -7.23 -8.99
CA LEU A 145 -11.88 -6.13 -8.28
C LEU A 145 -10.43 -5.86 -8.73
N THR A 146 -9.84 -6.71 -9.57
CA THR A 146 -8.53 -6.40 -10.16
C THR A 146 -8.62 -5.69 -11.49
N ASP A 147 -9.76 -5.76 -12.18
CA ASP A 147 -9.94 -5.08 -13.46
C ASP A 147 -10.12 -3.56 -13.22
N PRO A 148 -9.18 -2.74 -13.69
CA PRO A 148 -9.29 -1.29 -13.57
C PRO A 148 -10.61 -0.78 -14.11
N SER A 149 -11.13 -1.29 -15.23
CA SER A 149 -12.40 -0.83 -15.81
C SER A 149 -13.58 -0.96 -14.83
N ASN A 150 -13.62 -2.03 -14.05
CA ASN A 150 -14.68 -2.27 -13.07
C ASN A 150 -14.47 -1.46 -11.80
N VAL A 151 -13.22 -1.27 -11.37
CA VAL A 151 -12.92 -0.54 -10.14
C VAL A 151 -12.99 0.98 -10.36
N PHE A 152 -12.44 1.46 -11.45
CA PHE A 152 -12.31 2.87 -11.80
C PHE A 152 -13.64 3.50 -12.23
N GLU A 153 -14.48 2.75 -12.94
CA GLU A 153 -15.80 3.25 -13.29
C GLU A 153 -16.74 3.31 -12.06
N ARG A 154 -16.45 2.53 -11.00
CA ARG A 154 -17.44 2.22 -9.95
C ARG A 154 -17.04 2.71 -8.55
N PHE A 155 -15.76 2.78 -8.20
CA PHE A 155 -15.28 3.37 -6.93
C PHE A 155 -15.12 4.88 -7.06
N ARG A 156 -16.27 5.52 -6.98
CA ARG A 156 -16.51 6.90 -7.39
C ARG A 156 -16.24 7.95 -6.30
N LEU A 157 -16.23 7.52 -5.03
CA LEU A 157 -15.94 8.32 -3.84
C LEU A 157 -14.94 7.61 -2.92
N PHE A 158 -14.03 8.40 -2.34
CA PHE A 158 -13.11 7.89 -1.33
C PHE A 158 -13.78 7.77 0.05
N PRO A 159 -13.30 6.88 0.92
CA PRO A 159 -13.80 6.77 2.29
C PRO A 159 -13.73 8.12 3.02
N GLY A 160 -14.83 8.54 3.63
CA GLY A 160 -14.92 9.81 4.36
C GLY A 160 -14.90 11.09 3.50
N GLU A 161 -14.92 10.97 2.17
CA GLU A 161 -14.94 12.14 1.27
C GLU A 161 -16.18 13.01 1.51
N ILE A 162 -17.34 12.39 1.75
CA ILE A 162 -18.61 13.10 2.00
C ILE A 162 -18.55 13.86 3.34
N SER A 163 -18.02 13.26 4.40
CA SER A 163 -17.88 13.91 5.71
C SER A 163 -17.01 15.16 5.64
N GLN A 164 -16.04 15.17 4.73
CA GLN A 164 -15.13 16.31 4.55
C GLN A 164 -15.71 17.44 3.71
N ARG A 165 -16.80 17.20 2.96
CA ARG A 165 -17.52 18.23 2.17
C ARG A 165 -18.27 19.20 3.07
N GLY A 166 -18.83 18.74 4.19
CA GLY A 166 -19.64 19.56 5.10
C GLY A 166 -18.86 20.61 5.90
N SER A 167 -17.53 20.46 6.01
CA SER A 167 -16.68 21.38 6.77
C SER A 167 -16.08 22.48 5.87
N ASN A 168 -16.75 23.63 5.80
CA ASN A 168 -16.32 24.91 5.22
C ASN A 168 -15.81 24.94 3.76
N GLU A 169 -16.48 25.73 2.92
CA GLU A 169 -16.09 26.13 1.55
C GLU A 169 -14.73 26.87 1.45
N HIS A 170 -14.02 27.04 2.56
CA HIS A 170 -12.76 27.78 2.68
C HIS A 170 -11.54 26.86 2.88
N LYS A 171 -11.68 25.54 2.72
CA LYS A 171 -10.53 24.62 2.81
C LYS A 171 -9.56 24.85 1.65
N ALA A 172 -8.28 24.98 1.99
CA ALA A 172 -7.21 25.11 1.01
C ALA A 172 -6.88 23.75 0.36
N GLN A 173 -7.19 22.64 1.04
CA GLN A 173 -6.93 21.27 0.59
C GLN A 173 -8.19 20.57 0.07
N SER A 174 -8.08 19.92 -1.09
CA SER A 174 -9.16 19.10 -1.65
C SER A 174 -9.42 17.86 -0.79
N SER A 175 -10.68 17.45 -0.62
CA SER A 175 -11.04 16.18 0.06
C SER A 175 -10.38 14.95 -0.57
N LYS A 176 -10.02 15.05 -1.86
CA LYS A 176 -9.29 14.04 -2.65
C LYS A 176 -7.78 13.98 -2.33
N GLU A 177 -7.29 14.87 -1.47
CA GLU A 177 -5.92 14.88 -0.95
C GLU A 177 -5.84 14.48 0.52
N SER A 178 -6.95 14.04 1.12
CA SER A 178 -6.92 13.43 2.44
C SER A 178 -6.06 12.16 2.45
N THR A 179 -5.51 11.77 3.60
CA THR A 179 -4.63 10.59 3.73
C THR A 179 -5.29 9.31 3.19
N TRP A 180 -6.61 9.15 3.39
CA TRP A 180 -7.37 8.03 2.81
C TRP A 180 -7.52 8.11 1.31
N ALA A 181 -7.79 9.29 0.75
CA ALA A 181 -7.87 9.44 -0.68
C ALA A 181 -6.50 9.14 -1.34
N LEU A 182 -5.40 9.58 -0.74
CA LEU A 182 -4.04 9.26 -1.20
C LEU A 182 -3.75 7.76 -1.11
N TYR A 183 -4.20 7.10 -0.05
CA TYR A 183 -4.08 5.64 0.10
C TYR A 183 -4.85 4.87 -0.98
N CYS A 184 -6.09 5.27 -1.20
CA CYS A 184 -6.95 4.71 -2.22
C CYS A 184 -6.35 4.92 -3.62
N ARG A 185 -5.88 6.13 -3.93
CA ARG A 185 -5.23 6.45 -5.21
C ARG A 185 -3.97 5.62 -5.46
N SER A 186 -3.08 5.49 -4.47
CA SER A 186 -1.86 4.70 -4.63
C SER A 186 -2.17 3.21 -4.85
N MET A 187 -3.22 2.69 -4.21
CA MET A 187 -3.70 1.32 -4.44
C MET A 187 -4.30 1.13 -5.84
N LEU A 188 -5.11 2.08 -6.32
CA LEU A 188 -5.66 2.05 -7.68
C LEU A 188 -4.54 2.07 -8.73
N LEU A 189 -3.55 2.94 -8.53
CA LEU A 189 -2.38 3.03 -9.41
C LEU A 189 -1.59 1.72 -9.43
N TRP A 190 -1.37 1.11 -8.27
CA TRP A 190 -0.73 -0.20 -8.16
C TRP A 190 -1.48 -1.29 -8.93
N ILE A 191 -2.81 -1.37 -8.77
CA ILE A 191 -3.65 -2.35 -9.49
C ILE A 191 -3.58 -2.13 -11.01
N PHE A 192 -3.65 -0.88 -11.46
CA PHE A 192 -3.51 -0.55 -12.88
C PHE A 192 -2.17 -1.04 -13.45
N CYS A 193 -1.07 -0.72 -12.77
CA CYS A 193 0.26 -1.07 -13.26
C CYS A 193 0.46 -2.60 -13.31
N THR A 194 -0.05 -3.31 -12.32
CA THR A 194 0.10 -4.77 -12.24
C THR A 194 -0.83 -5.55 -13.15
N THR A 195 -1.97 -4.99 -13.55
CA THR A 195 -2.93 -5.68 -14.45
C THR A 195 -2.78 -5.26 -15.91
N ARG A 196 -2.44 -4.00 -16.18
CA ARG A 196 -2.42 -3.45 -17.54
C ARG A 196 -1.00 -3.32 -18.08
N LEU A 197 -0.09 -2.69 -17.33
CA LEU A 197 1.29 -2.50 -17.77
C LEU A 197 2.08 -3.82 -17.73
N ARG A 198 1.92 -4.64 -16.68
CA ARG A 198 2.61 -5.96 -16.60
C ARG A 198 2.14 -6.95 -17.65
N LYS A 199 0.84 -7.03 -17.94
CA LYS A 199 0.28 -8.04 -18.87
C LYS A 199 0.49 -7.69 -20.34
N ASN A 200 1.27 -6.64 -20.67
CA ASN A 200 1.50 -6.13 -22.03
C ASN A 200 0.19 -6.00 -22.84
N ALA A 201 -0.84 -5.42 -22.22
CA ALA A 201 -2.15 -5.29 -22.84
C ALA A 201 -2.20 -4.28 -24.00
N PHE A 202 -1.11 -3.53 -24.22
CA PHE A 202 -1.02 -2.42 -25.18
C PHE A 202 0.22 -2.54 -26.07
N SER A 203 0.27 -1.71 -27.12
CA SER A 203 1.47 -1.56 -27.94
C SER A 203 2.64 -0.95 -27.13
N ASN A 204 3.88 -1.10 -27.62
CA ASN A 204 5.07 -0.59 -26.93
C ASN A 204 5.06 0.94 -26.74
N THR A 205 4.48 1.68 -27.69
CA THR A 205 4.35 3.15 -27.61
C THR A 205 3.33 3.55 -26.56
N GLU A 206 2.12 2.97 -26.62
CA GLU A 206 1.04 3.26 -25.65
C GLU A 206 1.45 2.85 -24.22
N THR A 207 2.13 1.72 -24.06
CA THR A 207 2.66 1.27 -22.76
C THR A 207 3.66 2.27 -22.19
N THR A 208 4.45 2.91 -23.05
CA THR A 208 5.44 3.91 -22.64
C THR A 208 4.74 5.18 -22.18
N ASP A 209 3.74 5.65 -22.92
CA ASP A 209 2.97 6.85 -22.56
C ASP A 209 2.21 6.65 -21.24
N LEU A 210 1.55 5.51 -21.08
CA LEU A 210 0.84 5.15 -19.84
C LEU A 210 1.81 5.00 -18.65
N ALA A 211 3.03 4.51 -18.87
CA ALA A 211 4.04 4.45 -17.81
C ALA A 211 4.56 5.84 -17.42
N VAL A 212 4.72 6.77 -18.36
CA VAL A 212 5.08 8.16 -18.05
C VAL A 212 3.96 8.86 -17.27
N GLU A 213 2.71 8.62 -17.65
CA GLU A 213 1.54 9.17 -16.97
C GLU A 213 1.38 8.61 -15.55
N ALA A 214 1.53 7.29 -15.37
CA ALA A 214 1.55 6.64 -14.06
C ALA A 214 2.72 7.13 -13.19
N TRP A 215 3.85 7.45 -13.81
CA TRP A 215 5.00 8.05 -13.13
C TRP A 215 4.69 9.45 -12.61
N SER A 216 4.06 10.29 -13.43
CA SER A 216 3.62 11.61 -13.02
C SER A 216 2.63 11.57 -11.84
N GLU A 217 1.64 10.66 -11.88
CA GLU A 217 0.68 10.50 -10.78
C GLU A 217 1.36 10.02 -9.48
N THR A 218 2.38 9.17 -9.58
CA THR A 218 3.18 8.72 -8.43
C THR A 218 3.87 9.91 -7.73
N LEU A 219 4.49 10.79 -8.51
CA LEU A 219 5.14 12.00 -7.99
C LEU A 219 4.12 12.95 -7.34
N GLU A 220 2.96 13.13 -7.95
CA GLU A 220 1.88 13.96 -7.41
C GLU A 220 1.35 13.42 -6.07
N ILE A 221 1.21 12.09 -5.94
CA ILE A 221 0.83 11.44 -4.67
C ILE A 221 1.95 11.63 -3.63
N GLN A 222 3.22 11.45 -4.01
CA GLN A 222 4.37 11.66 -3.13
C GLN A 222 4.40 13.09 -2.57
N ASP A 223 4.28 14.11 -3.42
CA ASP A 223 4.25 15.52 -3.03
C ASP A 223 3.07 15.83 -2.10
N ALA A 224 1.91 15.21 -2.37
CA ALA A 224 0.74 15.34 -1.49
C ALA A 224 0.99 14.68 -0.13
N LEU A 225 1.64 13.50 -0.08
CA LEU A 225 2.01 12.84 1.17
C LEU A 225 3.04 13.65 1.97
N ASP A 226 4.00 14.29 1.31
CA ASP A 226 5.01 15.13 1.98
C ASP A 226 4.42 16.42 2.55
N SER A 227 3.28 16.89 2.02
CA SER A 227 2.51 18.00 2.62
C SER A 227 1.80 17.62 3.93
N HIS A 228 1.61 16.33 4.20
CA HIS A 228 0.97 15.82 5.42
C HIS A 228 1.96 15.68 6.57
N THR A 229 2.24 16.79 7.26
CA THR A 229 3.05 16.81 8.49
C THR A 229 2.23 16.62 9.78
N CYS A 230 0.92 16.39 9.66
CA CYS A 230 -0.02 16.31 10.80
C CYS A 230 0.17 15.09 11.70
N ASN A 231 0.94 14.09 11.27
CA ASN A 231 1.19 12.84 11.99
C ASN A 231 -0.06 12.07 12.47
N LEU A 232 -1.24 12.31 11.86
CA LEU A 232 -2.50 11.71 12.30
C LEU A 232 -2.53 10.19 12.18
N ASP A 233 -2.01 9.67 11.07
CA ASP A 233 -1.90 8.24 10.87
C ASP A 233 -0.61 7.92 10.11
N MET A 234 0.43 7.65 10.90
CA MET A 234 1.71 7.18 10.40
C MET A 234 1.57 5.90 9.58
N ALA A 235 0.68 4.99 9.98
CA ALA A 235 0.53 3.69 9.36
C ALA A 235 -0.03 3.80 7.97
N LEU A 236 -1.12 4.56 7.83
CA LEU A 236 -1.74 4.81 6.52
C LEU A 236 -0.75 5.52 5.59
N LEU A 237 0.02 6.50 6.09
CA LEU A 237 1.09 7.15 5.32
C LEU A 237 2.18 6.16 4.87
N TYR A 238 2.60 5.22 5.72
CA TYR A 238 3.54 4.17 5.34
C TYR A 238 2.96 3.25 4.26
N MET A 239 1.70 2.83 4.41
CA MET A 239 1.01 1.99 3.42
C MET A 239 0.84 2.72 2.08
N CYS A 240 0.57 4.03 2.08
CA CYS A 240 0.55 4.84 0.86
C CYS A 240 1.92 4.82 0.16
N ARG A 241 2.97 5.13 0.92
CA ARG A 241 4.35 5.14 0.42
C ARG A 241 4.77 3.78 -0.11
N GLU A 242 4.36 2.69 0.54
CA GLU A 242 4.63 1.33 0.07
C GLU A 242 4.15 1.11 -1.37
N TYR A 243 2.90 1.47 -1.69
CA TYR A 243 2.37 1.31 -3.06
C TYR A 243 3.08 2.21 -4.07
N VAL A 244 3.38 3.45 -3.69
CA VAL A 244 4.14 4.41 -4.53
C VAL A 244 5.53 3.85 -4.86
N TYR A 245 6.27 3.37 -3.86
CA TYR A 245 7.63 2.86 -4.10
C TYR A 245 7.65 1.51 -4.81
N LYS A 246 6.63 0.66 -4.59
CA LYS A 246 6.46 -0.58 -5.36
C LYS A 246 6.36 -0.31 -6.85
N TYR A 247 5.66 0.76 -7.26
CA TYR A 247 5.60 1.17 -8.66
C TYR A 247 6.99 1.51 -9.23
N VAL A 248 7.79 2.28 -8.48
CA VAL A 248 9.14 2.71 -8.88
C VAL A 248 10.08 1.54 -9.18
N TYR A 249 9.96 0.44 -8.43
CA TYR A 249 10.74 -0.78 -8.66
C TYR A 249 10.14 -1.70 -9.73
N PHE A 250 8.80 -1.86 -9.76
CA PHE A 250 8.17 -2.86 -10.61
C PHE A 250 8.12 -2.51 -12.09
N VAL A 251 7.91 -1.24 -12.45
CA VAL A 251 7.84 -0.84 -13.86
C VAL A 251 9.15 -1.09 -14.61
N PRO A 252 10.33 -0.79 -14.05
CA PRO A 252 11.61 -1.17 -14.64
C PRO A 252 11.79 -2.69 -14.81
N LEU A 253 11.42 -3.49 -13.79
CA LEU A 253 11.54 -4.96 -13.83
C LEU A 253 10.64 -5.59 -14.91
N VAL A 254 9.41 -5.06 -15.08
CA VAL A 254 8.47 -5.46 -16.13
C VAL A 254 9.02 -5.16 -17.53
N ARG A 255 9.77 -4.06 -17.72
CA ARG A 255 10.42 -3.75 -19.00
C ARG A 255 11.62 -4.64 -19.30
N ALA A 256 12.37 -5.04 -18.27
CA ALA A 256 13.56 -5.88 -18.43
C ALA A 256 13.20 -7.30 -18.89
N ASP A 257 12.10 -7.88 -18.38
CA ASP A 257 11.66 -9.25 -18.69
C ASP A 257 10.90 -9.35 -20.03
N GLY A 258 10.41 -8.23 -20.56
CA GLY A 258 9.66 -8.16 -21.83
C GLY A 258 10.50 -8.24 -23.12
N GLY A 259 11.81 -8.53 -23.03
CA GLY A 259 12.67 -8.73 -24.21
C GLY A 259 12.84 -7.48 -25.11
N VAL A 260 12.51 -6.28 -24.63
CA VAL A 260 12.79 -5.04 -25.36
C VAL A 260 14.27 -4.71 -25.15
N SER A 261 15.13 -5.39 -25.91
CA SER A 261 16.48 -4.90 -26.15
C SER A 261 16.37 -3.46 -26.63
N SER A 262 17.07 -2.60 -25.90
CA SER A 262 17.38 -1.21 -26.22
C SER A 262 17.54 -1.01 -27.72
N GLY A 263 16.48 -0.51 -28.36
CA GLY A 263 16.45 -0.10 -29.75
C GLY A 263 15.75 1.25 -29.81
N HIS A 264 16.54 2.32 -29.69
CA HIS A 264 16.15 3.70 -30.03
C HIS A 264 14.98 4.34 -29.29
N ALA A 265 14.80 4.10 -27.98
CA ALA A 265 14.07 5.06 -27.14
C ALA A 265 15.07 6.11 -26.64
N GLU A 266 14.85 7.38 -26.97
CA GLU A 266 15.66 8.51 -26.51
C GLU A 266 15.89 8.45 -24.99
N ALA A 267 17.16 8.54 -24.59
CA ALA A 267 17.70 8.15 -23.29
C ALA A 267 17.29 9.04 -22.08
N GLY A 268 16.14 9.72 -22.13
CA GLY A 268 15.73 10.71 -21.12
C GLY A 268 14.45 10.40 -20.34
N ASN A 269 13.47 9.71 -20.93
CA ASN A 269 12.08 9.75 -20.41
C ASN A 269 11.47 8.39 -20.02
N SER A 270 12.20 7.28 -20.15
CA SER A 270 11.70 5.98 -19.68
C SER A 270 11.97 5.81 -18.18
N PRO A 271 10.99 5.39 -17.34
CA PRO A 271 11.28 4.97 -15.96
C PRO A 271 12.28 3.80 -15.98
N GLN A 272 13.53 4.11 -15.67
CA GLN A 272 14.60 3.15 -15.43
C GLN A 272 14.70 2.88 -13.93
N PHE A 273 15.34 1.77 -13.55
CA PHE A 273 15.66 1.50 -12.16
C PHE A 273 16.44 2.68 -11.59
N ASN A 274 15.82 3.42 -10.68
CA ASN A 274 16.43 4.57 -10.04
C ASN A 274 16.96 4.17 -8.67
N ARG A 275 18.26 3.90 -8.62
CA ARG A 275 18.95 3.51 -7.38
C ARG A 275 18.64 4.46 -6.21
N LYS A 276 18.60 5.77 -6.44
CA LYS A 276 18.31 6.75 -5.37
C LYS A 276 16.93 6.55 -4.75
N GLN A 277 15.95 6.14 -5.54
CA GLN A 277 14.60 5.89 -5.05
C GLN A 277 14.48 4.54 -4.34
N ALA A 278 15.24 3.53 -4.79
CA ALA A 278 15.40 2.28 -4.03
C ALA A 278 16.04 2.55 -2.66
N GLU A 279 17.10 3.37 -2.60
CA GLU A 279 17.74 3.81 -1.35
C GLU A 279 16.76 4.59 -0.46
N GLN A 280 15.96 5.51 -1.02
CA GLN A 280 14.92 6.21 -0.27
C GLN A 280 13.85 5.26 0.29
N TRP A 281 13.39 4.29 -0.50
CA TRP A 281 12.45 3.28 -0.02
C TRP A 281 13.05 2.46 1.12
N LEU A 282 14.29 1.97 0.98
CA LEU A 282 15.02 1.24 2.01
C LEU A 282 15.16 2.07 3.30
N TYR A 283 15.45 3.35 3.17
CA TYR A 283 15.47 4.27 4.30
C TYR A 283 14.11 4.32 5.03
N TYR A 284 13.01 4.53 4.31
CA TYR A 284 11.67 4.54 4.92
C TYR A 284 11.27 3.19 5.52
N GLN A 285 11.64 2.08 4.87
CA GLN A 285 11.43 0.74 5.42
C GLN A 285 12.22 0.54 6.71
N SER A 286 13.48 0.96 6.77
CA SER A 286 14.29 0.85 7.99
C SER A 286 13.66 1.60 9.17
N LEU A 287 13.11 2.79 8.94
CA LEU A 287 12.42 3.59 9.96
C LEU A 287 11.15 2.89 10.47
N PHE A 288 10.36 2.34 9.55
CA PHE A 288 9.17 1.58 9.89
C PHE A 288 9.51 0.32 10.70
N ILE A 289 10.46 -0.48 10.21
CA ILE A 289 10.86 -1.73 10.86
C ILE A 289 11.50 -1.48 12.23
N ARG A 290 12.26 -0.40 12.38
CA ARG A 290 12.75 0.02 13.71
C ARG A 290 11.60 0.28 14.68
N ARG A 291 10.52 0.93 14.23
CA ARG A 291 9.32 1.13 15.06
C ARG A 291 8.63 -0.18 15.42
N VAL A 292 8.47 -1.07 14.44
CA VAL A 292 7.93 -2.42 14.61
C VAL A 292 8.74 -3.21 15.65
N LYS A 293 10.07 -3.19 15.58
CA LYS A 293 10.96 -3.82 16.56
C LYS A 293 10.81 -3.24 17.96
N MET A 294 10.69 -1.92 18.10
CA MET A 294 10.41 -1.32 19.42
C MET A 294 9.09 -1.86 20.00
N SER A 295 8.04 -1.97 19.19
CA SER A 295 6.76 -2.55 19.63
C SER A 295 6.86 -4.04 20.03
N ILE A 296 7.77 -4.81 19.43
CA ILE A 296 8.05 -6.21 19.80
C ILE A 296 8.60 -6.30 21.23
N HIS A 297 9.43 -5.35 21.66
CA HIS A 297 9.95 -5.35 23.03
C HIS A 297 8.88 -5.11 24.10
N HIS A 298 7.71 -4.58 23.70
CA HIS A 298 6.53 -4.37 24.56
C HIS A 298 5.45 -5.45 24.37
N LEU A 299 5.81 -6.65 23.88
CA LEU A 299 4.94 -7.84 23.78
C LEU A 299 4.52 -8.32 25.19
N GLY A 300 3.52 -7.66 25.77
CA GLY A 300 3.04 -7.88 27.13
C GLY A 300 2.27 -6.68 27.69
N ASP A 301 2.55 -5.49 27.16
CA ASP A 301 1.85 -4.24 27.49
C ASP A 301 0.74 -3.93 26.48
N GLN A 302 -0.07 -2.89 26.75
CA GLN A 302 -1.13 -2.42 25.84
C GLN A 302 -0.62 -2.12 24.41
N ASP A 303 0.68 -1.80 24.26
CA ASP A 303 1.33 -1.50 22.99
C ASP A 303 1.73 -2.77 22.19
N GLY A 304 1.86 -3.93 22.85
CA GLY A 304 2.16 -5.23 22.21
C GLY A 304 0.98 -5.91 21.53
N HIS A 305 -0.23 -5.33 21.64
CA HIS A 305 -1.49 -5.87 21.11
C HIS A 305 -1.51 -6.07 19.59
N LEU A 306 -0.59 -5.43 18.86
CA LEU A 306 -0.57 -5.44 17.39
C LEU A 306 -0.20 -6.82 16.82
N PHE A 307 0.84 -7.46 17.36
CA PHE A 307 1.30 -8.77 16.88
C PHE A 307 0.45 -9.92 17.42
N THR A 308 -0.12 -9.77 18.62
CA THR A 308 -1.02 -10.77 19.24
C THR A 308 -2.45 -10.73 18.70
N ARG A 309 -2.78 -9.83 17.76
CA ARG A 309 -4.11 -9.77 17.13
C ARG A 309 -4.09 -9.78 15.61
N GLN A 310 -2.93 -9.77 14.98
CA GLN A 310 -2.82 -9.64 13.52
C GLN A 310 -1.97 -10.75 12.85
N PRO A 311 -2.40 -12.02 12.94
CA PRO A 311 -1.72 -13.16 12.31
C PRO A 311 -1.62 -13.05 10.77
N PHE A 312 -2.35 -12.13 10.14
CA PHE A 312 -2.31 -11.90 8.69
C PHE A 312 -1.13 -11.03 8.23
N GLN A 313 -0.37 -10.42 9.13
CA GLN A 313 0.78 -9.61 8.76
C GLN A 313 2.01 -10.43 8.33
N VAL A 314 2.09 -11.72 8.68
CA VAL A 314 3.23 -12.60 8.33
C VAL A 314 3.52 -12.57 6.83
N THR A 315 2.48 -12.71 6.01
CA THR A 315 2.61 -12.70 4.55
C THR A 315 3.10 -11.36 4.01
N TRP A 316 2.78 -10.25 4.69
CA TRP A 316 3.25 -8.93 4.32
C TRP A 316 4.74 -8.78 4.62
N PHE A 317 5.19 -9.08 5.84
CA PHE A 317 6.62 -9.02 6.19
C PHE A 317 7.46 -9.96 5.32
N ALA A 318 6.99 -11.18 5.07
CA ALA A 318 7.65 -12.12 4.15
C ALA A 318 7.77 -11.55 2.72
N SER A 319 6.76 -10.80 2.26
CA SER A 319 6.82 -10.13 0.95
C SER A 319 7.85 -8.99 0.95
N GLN A 320 8.02 -8.26 2.05
CA GLN A 320 9.06 -7.23 2.15
C GLN A 320 10.47 -7.83 2.09
N VAL A 321 10.72 -8.97 2.73
CA VAL A 321 12.01 -9.70 2.63
C VAL A 321 12.27 -10.11 1.18
N ALA A 322 11.26 -10.68 0.50
CA ALA A 322 11.38 -11.07 -0.90
C ALA A 322 11.70 -9.87 -1.82
N ILE A 323 11.08 -8.70 -1.58
CA ILE A 323 11.37 -7.47 -2.33
C ILE A 323 12.81 -7.00 -2.08
N CYS A 324 13.29 -7.01 -0.84
CA CYS A 324 14.67 -6.63 -0.51
C CYS A 324 15.69 -7.56 -1.17
N LEU A 325 15.43 -8.87 -1.19
CA LEU A 325 16.27 -9.85 -1.90
C LEU A 325 16.30 -9.58 -3.39
N ALA A 326 15.15 -9.30 -4.01
CA ALA A 326 15.07 -8.99 -5.44
C ALA A 326 15.85 -7.70 -5.78
N LEU A 327 15.74 -6.65 -4.97
CA LEU A 327 16.53 -5.42 -5.12
C LEU A 327 18.04 -5.68 -5.07
N TRP A 328 18.49 -6.54 -4.16
CA TRP A 328 19.90 -6.92 -4.07
C TRP A 328 20.33 -7.86 -5.22
N GLU A 329 19.42 -8.66 -5.75
CA GLU A 329 19.68 -9.49 -6.93
C GLU A 329 19.90 -8.65 -8.18
N GLU A 330 19.14 -7.56 -8.34
CA GLU A 330 19.31 -6.58 -9.41
C GLU A 330 20.58 -5.73 -9.24
N ASP A 331 20.85 -5.24 -8.02
CA ASP A 331 22.05 -4.43 -7.71
C ASP A 331 22.79 -4.96 -6.47
N LYS A 332 23.84 -5.76 -6.72
CA LYS A 332 24.67 -6.37 -5.68
C LYS A 332 25.42 -5.36 -4.79
N SER A 333 25.52 -4.11 -5.23
CA SER A 333 26.17 -3.05 -4.45
C SER A 333 25.21 -2.29 -3.54
N LEU A 334 23.92 -2.63 -3.54
CA LEU A 334 22.90 -2.08 -2.64
C LEU A 334 22.85 -2.88 -1.33
N LEU A 335 23.88 -2.73 -0.50
CA LEU A 335 24.00 -3.48 0.76
C LEU A 335 22.90 -3.16 1.78
N ASP A 336 22.35 -1.94 1.73
CA ASP A 336 21.23 -1.52 2.57
C ASP A 336 19.99 -2.42 2.40
N ALA A 337 19.80 -3.02 1.22
CA ALA A 337 18.71 -3.96 0.98
C ALA A 337 18.85 -5.21 1.85
N LEU A 338 20.07 -5.73 2.03
CA LEU A 338 20.32 -6.87 2.89
C LEU A 338 20.18 -6.52 4.38
N GLU A 339 20.63 -5.33 4.79
CA GLU A 339 20.44 -4.86 6.17
C GLU A 339 18.95 -4.70 6.53
N VAL A 340 18.15 -4.11 5.64
CA VAL A 340 16.70 -4.04 5.83
C VAL A 340 16.07 -5.44 5.82
N ALA A 341 16.49 -6.36 4.94
CA ALA A 341 15.97 -7.72 4.92
C ALA A 341 16.21 -8.46 6.25
N LYS A 342 17.43 -8.34 6.82
CA LYS A 342 17.76 -8.88 8.16
C LYS A 342 16.87 -8.31 9.24
N ASP A 343 16.62 -7.00 9.16
CA ASP A 343 15.79 -6.31 10.12
C ASP A 343 14.32 -6.73 10.06
N VAL A 344 13.81 -7.02 8.86
CA VAL A 344 12.44 -7.52 8.61
C VAL A 344 12.29 -8.99 9.03
N ILE A 345 13.35 -9.80 9.04
CA ILE A 345 13.27 -11.20 9.51
C ILE A 345 12.85 -11.27 10.99
N VAL A 346 13.28 -10.33 11.84
CA VAL A 346 12.93 -10.33 13.27
C VAL A 346 11.40 -10.35 13.52
N PRO A 347 10.58 -9.44 12.95
CA PRO A 347 9.13 -9.53 13.08
C PRO A 347 8.52 -10.79 12.44
N VAL A 348 9.14 -11.35 11.40
CA VAL A 348 8.69 -12.63 10.80
C VAL A 348 8.86 -13.77 11.79
N ASP A 349 10.03 -13.90 12.42
CA ASP A 349 10.32 -14.93 13.42
C ASP A 349 9.36 -14.82 14.61
N VAL A 350 9.17 -13.61 15.14
CA VAL A 350 8.24 -13.33 16.24
C VAL A 350 6.82 -13.75 15.90
N LEU A 351 6.32 -13.38 14.71
CA LEU A 351 4.96 -13.73 14.31
C LEU A 351 4.79 -15.23 14.05
N ASN A 352 5.80 -15.91 13.50
CA ASN A 352 5.76 -17.35 13.29
C ASN A 352 5.75 -18.12 14.62
N THR A 353 6.42 -17.60 15.65
CA THR A 353 6.34 -18.16 17.01
C THR A 353 4.97 -17.91 17.65
N LEU A 354 4.40 -16.72 17.49
CA LEU A 354 3.06 -16.40 18.02
C LEU A 354 1.94 -17.17 17.30
N TRP A 355 2.09 -17.40 16.00
CA TRP A 355 1.06 -17.97 15.12
C TRP A 355 1.65 -19.08 14.24
N PRO A 356 1.86 -20.28 14.81
CA PRO A 356 2.50 -21.36 14.08
C PRO A 356 1.61 -21.83 12.92
N CYS A 357 2.14 -21.68 11.71
CA CYS A 357 1.52 -22.15 10.49
C CYS A 357 2.58 -22.90 9.66
N PRO A 358 2.50 -24.23 9.51
CA PRO A 358 3.56 -25.02 8.85
C PRO A 358 3.88 -24.55 7.43
N MET A 359 2.85 -24.17 6.68
CA MET A 359 2.99 -23.69 5.30
C MET A 359 3.68 -22.32 5.20
N LEU A 360 3.44 -21.42 6.15
CA LEU A 360 4.10 -20.11 6.16
C LEU A 360 5.50 -20.21 6.77
N LEU A 361 5.68 -21.06 7.78
CA LEU A 361 6.96 -21.32 8.41
C LEU A 361 7.98 -21.82 7.38
N SER A 362 7.64 -22.87 6.62
CA SER A 362 8.53 -23.38 5.56
C SER A 362 8.93 -22.30 4.55
N LYS A 363 8.01 -21.42 4.15
CA LYS A 363 8.33 -20.31 3.24
C LYS A 363 9.23 -19.25 3.90
N CYS A 364 9.03 -18.98 5.18
CA CYS A 364 9.85 -18.03 5.92
C CYS A 364 11.26 -18.59 6.16
N ASP A 365 11.39 -19.89 6.41
CA ASP A 365 12.66 -20.59 6.54
C ASP A 365 13.46 -20.52 5.23
N ASP A 366 12.81 -20.71 4.08
CA ASP A 366 13.43 -20.55 2.76
C ASP A 366 13.95 -19.11 2.55
N LEU A 367 13.17 -18.10 2.97
CA LEU A 367 13.60 -16.69 2.89
C LEU A 367 14.78 -16.41 3.84
N HIS A 368 14.73 -16.93 5.07
CA HIS A 368 15.80 -16.78 6.06
C HIS A 368 17.12 -17.36 5.53
N LYS A 369 17.05 -18.56 4.93
CA LYS A 369 18.20 -19.20 4.27
C LYS A 369 18.76 -18.34 3.13
N ARG A 370 17.90 -17.82 2.24
CA ARG A 370 18.34 -16.96 1.12
C ARG A 370 19.00 -15.67 1.61
N VAL A 371 18.47 -15.02 2.64
CA VAL A 371 19.10 -13.82 3.24
C VAL A 371 20.45 -14.19 3.85
N THR A 372 20.55 -15.32 4.56
CA THR A 372 21.80 -15.80 5.15
C THR A 372 22.87 -16.04 4.08
N GLU A 373 22.52 -16.73 2.99
CA GLU A 373 23.42 -16.97 1.85
C GLU A 373 23.86 -15.66 1.19
N ALA A 374 22.92 -14.73 0.99
CA ALA A 374 23.22 -13.40 0.44
C ALA A 374 24.18 -12.63 1.34
N CYS A 375 23.96 -12.58 2.65
CA CYS A 375 24.84 -11.92 3.61
C CYS A 375 26.26 -12.54 3.61
N HIS A 376 26.37 -13.87 3.57
CA HIS A 376 27.66 -14.55 3.48
C HIS A 376 28.42 -14.18 2.20
N SER A 377 27.71 -14.03 1.07
CA SER A 377 28.35 -13.69 -0.21
C SER A 377 29.05 -12.32 -0.22
N VAL A 378 28.63 -11.41 0.67
CA VAL A 378 29.19 -10.05 0.81
C VAL A 378 29.92 -9.83 2.13
N ASN A 379 30.20 -10.90 2.89
CA ASN A 379 30.85 -10.85 4.21
C ASN A 379 30.13 -9.97 5.25
N ILE A 380 28.80 -9.87 5.17
CA ILE A 380 27.96 -9.22 6.18
C ILE A 380 27.53 -10.26 7.22
N ALA A 381 27.40 -9.83 8.48
CA ALA A 381 26.87 -10.68 9.53
C ALA A 381 25.46 -11.20 9.18
N ALA A 382 25.30 -12.52 9.17
CA ALA A 382 24.03 -13.19 8.91
C ALA A 382 22.95 -12.81 9.94
N PRO A 383 21.66 -12.90 9.57
CA PRO A 383 20.58 -12.73 10.54
C PRO A 383 20.71 -13.75 11.69
N LEU A 384 20.34 -13.33 12.90
CA LEU A 384 20.36 -14.21 14.06
C LEU A 384 19.40 -15.40 13.83
N PRO A 385 19.70 -16.58 14.38
CA PRO A 385 18.78 -17.70 14.37
C PRO A 385 17.45 -17.30 15.04
N PRO A 386 16.30 -17.86 14.61
CA PRO A 386 14.98 -17.50 15.13
C PRO A 386 14.91 -17.54 16.66
N ASN A 387 15.51 -18.56 17.28
CA ASN A 387 15.55 -18.75 18.73
C ASN A 387 16.26 -17.62 19.50
N CYS A 388 17.17 -16.90 18.84
CA CYS A 388 17.92 -15.79 19.42
C CYS A 388 17.26 -14.43 19.13
N SER A 389 16.51 -14.31 18.04
CA SER A 389 15.78 -13.10 17.64
C SER A 389 14.54 -12.83 18.50
N LEU A 390 14.02 -13.84 19.20
CA LEU A 390 12.81 -13.74 20.01
C LEU A 390 13.05 -12.99 21.33
N PRO A 391 12.08 -12.16 21.79
CA PRO A 391 12.07 -11.61 23.14
C PRO A 391 12.12 -12.72 24.20
N PRO A 392 12.70 -12.47 25.40
CA PRO A 392 12.80 -13.46 26.47
C PRO A 392 11.46 -14.12 26.83
N LEU A 393 10.36 -13.37 26.73
CA LEU A 393 8.99 -13.83 26.98
C LEU A 393 8.52 -14.91 25.99
N LEU A 394 9.05 -14.92 24.76
CA LEU A 394 8.72 -15.89 23.71
C LEU A 394 9.79 -16.98 23.55
N ARG A 395 10.96 -16.84 24.20
CA ARG A 395 12.00 -17.89 24.25
C ARG A 395 11.60 -19.09 25.11
N GLY A 396 10.51 -18.97 25.88
CA GLY A 396 9.88 -20.07 26.60
C GLY A 396 8.60 -20.53 25.90
N GLY A 397 8.73 -21.48 24.97
CA GLY A 397 7.66 -22.40 24.61
C GLY A 397 7.99 -23.80 25.14
N PRO A 398 6.99 -24.66 25.41
CA PRO A 398 7.07 -25.86 26.26
C PRO A 398 8.15 -26.88 25.89
#